data_AF-A0A520GDK8-F1
#
_entry.id   AF-A0A520GDK8-F1
#
_cell.length_a   1.000
_cell.length_b   1.000
_cell.length_c   1.000
_cell.angle_alpha   90.00
_cell.angle_beta   90.00
_cell.angle_gamma   90.00
#
_symmetry.space_group_name_H-M   'P 1'
#
loop_
_entity.id
_entity.type
_entity.pdbx_description
1 polymer ?
#
loop_
_entity_poly.entity_id
_entity_poly.type
_entity_poly.pdbx_seq_one_letter_code
_entity_poly.pdbx_strand_id
1 'polypeptide(L)'
;MTQGSIRIRGARQHNLQNLDLDIRTGELTVVTGPSGSGKSSLVFDTLYAEGQRRYVETFSAYARQFLDRMDKPAVDKVEGVPPAIAIDQTNPVRSSRSTVGTMTELNDHLKLLFARAAQLFDRQTALAVRHDSPDSIYAAMVERAAASGDPRVVVTFPVELPATTTAEEVTQWLSASGFTRVQAEREVATPTGPRKVLDVVADRFRMAGAERVRVLEAIETALKRGAGRLTVYALAAEEGGVPDIWKFSTGLHCPESDIRYSDPIPSMFSF
;
A
#
# COMPACT_ATOMS: atom_id res chain seq x y z
N MET A 1 3.88 -6.70 -41.07
CA MET A 1 3.75 -8.08 -40.57
C MET A 1 4.47 -8.97 -41.56
N THR A 2 5.54 -9.65 -41.14
CA THR A 2 6.33 -10.52 -42.03
C THR A 2 5.47 -11.70 -42.50
N GLN A 3 5.16 -11.75 -43.79
CA GLN A 3 4.51 -12.90 -44.42
C GLN A 3 5.52 -14.05 -44.47
N GLY A 4 5.44 -14.97 -43.51
CA GLY A 4 6.24 -16.18 -43.45
C GLY A 4 5.38 -17.45 -43.59
N SER A 5 6.04 -18.58 -43.83
CA SER A 5 5.42 -19.90 -43.80
C SER A 5 6.21 -20.82 -42.87
N ILE A 6 5.53 -21.48 -41.95
CA ILE A 6 6.06 -22.64 -41.23
C ILE A 6 5.98 -23.82 -42.18
N ARG A 7 7.12 -24.46 -42.46
CA ARG A 7 7.17 -25.63 -43.36
C ARG A 7 7.56 -26.85 -42.56
N ILE A 8 6.65 -27.81 -42.48
CA ILE A 8 6.82 -29.10 -41.79
C ILE A 8 7.06 -30.15 -42.87
N ARG A 9 8.15 -30.91 -42.76
CA ARG A 9 8.49 -31.99 -43.68
C ARG A 9 8.72 -33.30 -42.94
N GLY A 10 8.06 -34.35 -43.39
CA GLY A 10 8.18 -35.72 -42.90
C GLY A 10 7.80 -35.89 -41.43
N ALA A 11 6.69 -35.28 -40.99
CA ALA A 11 6.23 -35.44 -39.61
C ALA A 11 5.68 -36.87 -39.38
N ARG A 12 6.26 -37.56 -38.39
CA ARG A 12 6.00 -38.97 -38.04
C ARG A 12 5.78 -39.19 -36.54
N GLN A 13 5.54 -38.10 -35.80
CA GLN A 13 5.27 -38.19 -34.37
C GLN A 13 3.98 -38.98 -34.12
N HIS A 14 4.04 -39.98 -33.23
CA HIS A 14 2.95 -40.91 -32.94
C HIS A 14 2.36 -41.58 -34.20
N ASN A 15 1.14 -41.20 -34.61
CA ASN A 15 0.43 -41.82 -35.72
C ASN A 15 0.45 -41.00 -37.02
N LEU A 16 1.24 -39.91 -37.07
CA LEU A 16 1.43 -39.13 -38.30
C LEU A 16 2.14 -39.96 -39.38
N GLN A 17 1.59 -39.92 -40.60
CA GLN A 17 2.03 -40.77 -41.72
C GLN A 17 2.96 -40.00 -42.66
N ASN A 18 4.14 -39.60 -42.17
CA ASN A 18 5.13 -38.84 -42.94
C ASN A 18 4.55 -37.59 -43.61
N LEU A 19 3.87 -36.75 -42.80
CA LEU A 19 3.09 -35.61 -43.28
C LEU A 19 4.00 -34.42 -43.64
N ASP A 20 3.75 -33.84 -44.82
CA ASP A 20 4.28 -32.55 -45.24
C ASP A 20 3.17 -31.49 -45.19
N LEU A 21 3.43 -30.35 -44.56
CA LEU A 21 2.45 -29.27 -44.41
C LEU A 21 3.11 -27.89 -44.38
N ASP A 22 2.49 -26.92 -45.05
CA ASP A 22 2.86 -25.51 -44.97
C ASP A 22 1.76 -24.71 -44.27
N ILE A 23 2.11 -23.99 -43.20
CA ILE A 23 1.20 -23.15 -42.41
C ILE A 23 1.64 -21.70 -42.56
N ARG A 24 0.72 -20.80 -42.92
CA ARG A 24 1.03 -19.36 -43.02
C ARG A 24 1.09 -18.73 -41.63
N THR A 25 2.11 -17.92 -41.39
CA THR A 25 2.23 -17.17 -40.13
C THR A 25 1.38 -15.90 -40.17
N GLY A 26 0.85 -15.48 -39.03
CA GLY A 26 0.02 -14.27 -38.94
C GLY A 26 -1.45 -14.48 -39.30
N GLU A 27 -1.85 -15.73 -39.53
CA GLU A 27 -3.24 -16.15 -39.76
C GLU A 27 -3.72 -17.05 -38.60
N LEU A 28 -5.02 -17.00 -38.30
CA LEU A 28 -5.64 -17.97 -37.38
C LEU A 28 -5.82 -19.30 -38.13
N THR A 29 -4.91 -20.24 -37.88
CA THR A 29 -4.99 -21.60 -38.45
C THR A 29 -5.73 -22.53 -37.50
N VAL A 30 -6.78 -23.19 -37.99
CA VAL A 30 -7.56 -24.17 -37.22
C VAL A 30 -7.29 -25.58 -37.75
N VAL A 31 -6.81 -26.47 -36.88
CA VAL A 31 -6.60 -27.89 -37.20
C VAL A 31 -7.80 -28.68 -36.69
N THR A 32 -8.51 -29.35 -37.61
CA THR A 32 -9.74 -30.11 -37.31
C THR A 32 -9.65 -31.56 -37.82
N GLY A 33 -10.54 -32.43 -37.32
CA GLY A 33 -10.57 -33.86 -37.65
C GLY A 33 -11.08 -34.73 -36.50
N PRO A 34 -11.44 -36.00 -36.77
CA PRO A 34 -11.99 -36.93 -35.76
C PRO A 34 -11.00 -37.22 -34.62
N SER A 35 -11.50 -37.68 -33.46
CA SER A 35 -10.62 -38.07 -32.35
C SER A 35 -9.59 -39.12 -32.81
N GLY A 36 -8.34 -38.99 -32.35
CA GLY A 36 -7.25 -39.87 -32.77
C GLY A 36 -6.65 -39.58 -34.16
N SER A 37 -7.12 -38.59 -34.91
CA SER A 37 -6.58 -38.28 -36.25
C SER A 37 -5.16 -37.68 -36.29
N GLY A 38 -4.46 -37.59 -35.16
CA GLY A 38 -3.10 -37.03 -35.08
C GLY A 38 -3.01 -35.51 -34.92
N LYS A 39 -4.12 -34.80 -34.65
CA LYS A 39 -4.12 -33.33 -34.46
C LYS A 39 -3.18 -32.89 -33.35
N SER A 40 -3.31 -33.50 -32.16
CA SER A 40 -2.45 -33.17 -31.02
C SER A 40 -0.99 -33.53 -31.31
N SER A 41 -0.75 -34.64 -32.01
CA SER A 41 0.59 -35.04 -32.43
C SER A 41 1.23 -34.06 -33.40
N LEU A 42 0.45 -33.43 -34.27
CA LEU A 42 0.93 -32.36 -35.14
C LEU A 42 1.15 -31.04 -34.38
N VAL A 43 0.17 -30.59 -33.60
CA VAL A 43 0.18 -29.25 -32.97
C VAL A 43 1.06 -29.20 -31.73
N PHE A 44 0.87 -30.11 -30.77
CA PHE A 44 1.58 -30.12 -29.50
C PHE A 44 2.90 -30.91 -29.61
N ASP A 45 2.82 -32.17 -30.07
CA ASP A 45 3.98 -33.06 -30.00
C ASP A 45 5.00 -32.81 -31.12
N THR A 46 4.64 -32.06 -32.18
CA THR A 46 5.57 -31.71 -33.27
C THR A 46 5.85 -30.21 -33.32
N LEU A 47 4.84 -29.38 -33.58
CA LEU A 47 5.05 -27.95 -33.84
C LEU A 47 5.44 -27.17 -32.59
N TYR A 48 4.67 -27.31 -31.50
CA TYR A 48 4.99 -26.68 -30.21
C TYR A 48 6.32 -27.21 -29.66
N ALA A 49 6.52 -28.52 -29.68
CA ALA A 49 7.78 -29.14 -29.23
C ALA A 49 9.01 -28.58 -29.96
N GLU A 50 8.96 -28.44 -31.29
CA GLU A 50 10.07 -27.80 -32.03
C GLU A 50 10.23 -26.32 -31.72
N GLY A 51 9.13 -25.57 -31.62
CA GLY A 51 9.18 -24.14 -31.29
C GLY A 51 9.79 -23.88 -29.92
N GLN A 52 9.37 -24.63 -28.90
CA GLN A 52 9.91 -24.54 -27.55
C GLN A 52 11.37 -25.01 -27.50
N ARG A 53 11.70 -26.17 -28.10
CA ARG A 53 13.08 -26.70 -28.13
C ARG A 53 14.05 -25.69 -28.72
N ARG A 54 13.73 -25.11 -29.88
CA ARG A 54 14.59 -24.11 -30.54
C ARG A 54 14.72 -22.82 -29.73
N TYR A 55 13.64 -22.37 -29.10
CA TYR A 55 13.68 -21.19 -28.25
C TYR A 55 14.61 -21.42 -27.04
N VAL A 56 14.47 -22.55 -26.35
CA VAL A 56 15.35 -22.95 -25.23
C VAL A 56 16.81 -23.07 -25.69
N GLU A 57 17.07 -23.54 -26.91
CA GLU A 57 18.41 -23.62 -27.49
C GLU A 57 19.09 -22.26 -27.71
N THR A 58 18.35 -21.15 -27.74
CA THR A 58 18.97 -19.81 -27.82
C THR A 58 19.52 -19.30 -26.49
N PHE A 59 19.15 -19.91 -25.37
CA PHE A 59 19.65 -19.52 -24.04
C PHE A 59 21.05 -20.07 -23.79
N SER A 60 21.73 -19.53 -22.77
CA SER A 60 23.05 -19.99 -22.34
C SER A 60 23.03 -21.45 -21.88
N ALA A 61 24.17 -22.14 -21.97
CA ALA A 61 24.30 -23.53 -21.54
C ALA A 61 23.88 -23.75 -20.07
N TYR A 62 24.15 -22.77 -19.21
CA TYR A 62 23.74 -22.76 -17.80
C TYR A 62 22.22 -22.62 -17.65
N ALA A 63 21.59 -21.66 -18.34
CA ALA A 63 20.14 -21.46 -18.27
C ALA A 63 19.36 -22.70 -18.77
N ARG A 64 19.88 -23.42 -19.77
CA ARG A 64 19.30 -24.68 -20.27
C ARG A 64 19.31 -25.84 -19.27
N GLN A 65 19.94 -25.71 -18.10
CA GLN A 65 19.87 -26.72 -17.03
C GLN A 65 18.58 -26.62 -16.22
N PHE A 66 17.93 -25.45 -16.21
CA PHE A 66 16.74 -25.16 -15.41
C PHE A 66 15.46 -25.05 -16.24
N LEU A 67 15.56 -25.26 -17.55
CA LEU A 67 14.43 -25.21 -18.48
C LEU A 67 14.05 -26.63 -18.88
N ASP A 68 12.75 -26.88 -18.95
CA ASP A 68 12.23 -28.14 -19.49
C ASP A 68 12.70 -28.31 -20.93
N ARG A 69 13.48 -29.38 -21.14
CA ARG A 69 13.92 -29.77 -22.48
C ARG A 69 12.83 -30.63 -23.09
N MET A 70 12.21 -30.12 -24.14
CA MET A 70 11.37 -30.95 -24.99
C MET A 70 12.25 -31.87 -25.82
N ASP A 71 11.85 -33.13 -25.93
CA ASP A 71 12.47 -34.07 -26.84
C ASP A 71 12.33 -33.57 -28.28
N LYS A 72 13.35 -33.87 -29.10
CA LYS A 72 13.28 -33.57 -30.52
C LYS A 72 12.18 -34.46 -31.14
N PRO A 73 11.12 -33.89 -31.74
CA PRO A 73 10.05 -34.68 -32.30
C PRO A 73 10.49 -35.43 -33.56
N ALA A 74 9.76 -36.51 -33.89
CA ALA A 74 10.00 -37.31 -35.08
C ALA A 74 9.54 -36.57 -36.34
N VAL A 75 10.40 -35.70 -36.87
CA VAL A 75 10.19 -34.89 -38.08
C VAL A 75 11.52 -34.71 -38.83
N ASP A 76 11.49 -34.68 -40.15
CA ASP A 76 12.72 -34.47 -40.94
C ASP A 76 13.19 -33.03 -40.85
N LYS A 77 12.28 -32.08 -41.06
CA LYS A 77 12.59 -30.66 -41.02
C LYS A 77 11.38 -29.83 -40.64
N VAL A 78 11.62 -28.82 -39.81
CA VAL A 78 10.68 -27.72 -39.56
C VAL A 78 11.40 -26.40 -39.86
N GLU A 79 10.87 -25.58 -40.74
CA GLU A 79 11.42 -24.26 -41.06
C GLU A 79 10.45 -23.16 -40.65
N GLY A 80 10.96 -21.99 -40.29
CA GLY A 80 10.13 -20.82 -40.00
C GLY A 80 9.28 -20.90 -38.73
N VAL A 81 9.50 -21.90 -37.85
CA VAL A 81 8.78 -22.03 -36.58
C VAL A 81 9.22 -20.94 -35.58
N PRO A 82 8.30 -20.09 -35.10
CA PRO A 82 8.60 -19.10 -34.05
C PRO A 82 8.65 -19.75 -32.66
N PRO A 83 9.11 -19.03 -31.62
CA PRO A 83 8.88 -19.42 -30.23
C PRO A 83 7.39 -19.68 -30.00
N ALA A 84 7.07 -20.82 -29.39
CA ALA A 84 5.70 -21.31 -29.25
C ALA A 84 5.28 -21.33 -27.78
N ILE A 85 3.99 -21.03 -27.53
CA ILE A 85 3.34 -21.15 -26.22
C ILE A 85 2.15 -22.08 -26.40
N ALA A 86 2.08 -23.15 -25.60
CA ALA A 86 0.92 -24.03 -25.54
C ALA A 86 -0.05 -23.51 -24.48
N ILE A 87 -1.33 -23.41 -24.87
CA ILE A 87 -2.44 -23.17 -23.95
C ILE A 87 -3.31 -24.42 -24.03
N ASP A 88 -3.18 -25.29 -23.04
CA ASP A 88 -3.96 -26.52 -22.93
C ASP A 88 -5.00 -26.42 -21.81
N GLN A 89 -5.78 -27.50 -21.62
CA GLN A 89 -6.80 -27.58 -20.57
C GLN A 89 -6.26 -28.20 -19.26
N THR A 90 -4.93 -28.29 -19.10
CA THR A 90 -4.40 -28.78 -17.83
C THR A 90 -4.72 -27.76 -16.75
N ASN A 91 -5.26 -28.23 -15.62
CA ASN A 91 -5.57 -27.36 -14.50
C ASN A 91 -4.27 -27.15 -13.70
N PRO A 92 -3.56 -26.02 -13.86
CA PRO A 92 -2.21 -25.89 -13.34
C PRO A 92 -2.20 -25.59 -11.84
N VAL A 93 -3.38 -25.27 -11.26
CA VAL A 93 -3.51 -24.84 -9.88
C VAL A 93 -3.45 -26.05 -8.94
N ARG A 94 -2.30 -26.20 -8.29
CA ARG A 94 -2.06 -27.24 -7.26
C ARG A 94 -2.08 -26.69 -5.83
N SER A 95 -2.27 -25.39 -5.64
CA SER A 95 -2.15 -24.70 -4.35
C SER A 95 -3.45 -24.01 -3.95
N SER A 96 -3.80 -24.12 -2.66
CA SER A 96 -4.93 -23.40 -2.05
C SER A 96 -4.70 -21.89 -1.92
N ARG A 97 -3.47 -21.40 -2.11
CA ARG A 97 -3.14 -19.97 -2.06
C ARG A 97 -3.29 -19.27 -3.41
N SER A 98 -3.49 -20.00 -4.50
CA SER A 98 -3.67 -19.43 -5.83
C SER A 98 -5.13 -19.04 -6.03
N THR A 99 -5.36 -17.77 -6.34
CA THR A 99 -6.67 -17.23 -6.71
C THR A 99 -6.64 -16.75 -8.16
N VAL A 100 -7.81 -16.43 -8.73
CA VAL A 100 -7.87 -15.76 -10.04
C VAL A 100 -7.03 -14.49 -10.03
N GLY A 101 -7.06 -13.72 -8.94
CA GLY A 101 -6.30 -12.49 -8.80
C GLY A 101 -4.78 -12.70 -8.81
N THR A 102 -4.28 -13.78 -8.21
CA THR A 102 -2.84 -14.08 -8.25
C THR A 102 -2.40 -14.64 -9.59
N MET A 103 -3.24 -15.46 -10.25
CA MET A 103 -2.91 -16.04 -11.55
C MET A 103 -2.89 -15.03 -12.69
N THR A 104 -3.71 -13.98 -12.57
CA THR A 104 -3.82 -12.91 -13.56
C THR A 104 -2.96 -11.69 -13.20
N GLU A 105 -2.18 -11.77 -12.12
CA GLU A 105 -1.40 -10.66 -11.54
C GLU A 105 -2.24 -9.42 -11.16
N LEU A 106 -3.57 -9.49 -11.25
CA LEU A 106 -4.47 -8.41 -10.84
C LEU A 106 -4.29 -8.08 -9.36
N ASN A 107 -4.02 -9.09 -8.53
CA ASN A 107 -3.77 -8.87 -7.11
C ASN A 107 -2.54 -8.00 -6.87
N ASP A 108 -1.49 -8.10 -7.70
CA ASP A 108 -0.29 -7.28 -7.54
C ASP A 108 -0.54 -5.81 -7.90
N HIS A 109 -1.41 -5.58 -8.89
CA HIS A 109 -1.90 -4.25 -9.21
C HIS A 109 -2.79 -3.69 -8.09
N LEU A 110 -3.65 -4.52 -7.48
CA LEU A 110 -4.46 -4.12 -6.34
C LEU A 110 -3.61 -3.76 -5.12
N LYS A 111 -2.56 -4.54 -4.81
CA LYS A 111 -1.61 -4.21 -3.73
C LYS A 111 -0.97 -2.84 -3.92
N LEU A 112 -0.56 -2.54 -5.16
CA LEU A 112 -0.01 -1.22 -5.51
C LEU A 112 -1.05 -0.11 -5.38
N LEU A 113 -2.27 -0.35 -5.86
CA LEU A 113 -3.37 0.61 -5.76
C LEU A 113 -3.69 0.93 -4.29
N PHE A 114 -3.85 -0.09 -3.45
CA PHE A 114 -4.14 0.10 -2.04
C PHE A 114 -3.01 0.83 -1.31
N ALA A 115 -1.76 0.47 -1.59
CA ALA A 115 -0.61 1.18 -0.99
C ALA A 115 -0.53 2.66 -1.39
N ARG A 116 -1.07 3.06 -2.54
CA ARG A 116 -0.94 4.43 -3.07
C ARG A 116 -2.18 5.29 -2.87
N ALA A 117 -3.37 4.70 -2.84
CA ALA A 117 -4.62 5.43 -2.93
C ALA A 117 -5.63 5.09 -1.82
N ALA A 118 -5.39 4.05 -1.01
CA ALA A 118 -6.30 3.75 0.09
C ALA A 118 -6.22 4.82 1.18
N GLN A 119 -7.36 5.10 1.80
CA GLN A 119 -7.45 5.92 3.00
C GLN A 119 -7.28 5.02 4.23
N LEU A 120 -6.43 5.45 5.16
CA LEU A 120 -6.23 4.75 6.41
C LEU A 120 -7.32 5.14 7.41
N PHE A 121 -7.91 4.13 8.05
CA PHE A 121 -8.87 4.32 9.14
C PHE A 121 -8.33 3.67 10.40
N ASP A 122 -8.55 4.35 11.53
CA ASP A 122 -8.12 3.85 12.82
C ASP A 122 -8.92 2.61 13.23
N ARG A 123 -8.23 1.57 13.69
CA ARG A 123 -8.86 0.29 14.04
C ARG A 123 -9.74 0.31 15.30
N GLN A 124 -9.62 1.33 16.15
CA GLN A 124 -10.44 1.45 17.37
C GLN A 124 -11.58 2.44 17.19
N THR A 125 -11.31 3.59 16.58
CA THR A 125 -12.25 4.72 16.48
C THR A 125 -12.95 4.79 15.13
N ALA A 126 -12.48 4.07 14.12
CA ALA A 126 -12.93 4.15 12.72
C ALA A 126 -12.82 5.56 12.11
N LEU A 127 -12.07 6.46 12.73
CA LEU A 127 -11.80 7.79 12.19
C LEU A 127 -10.69 7.72 11.13
N ALA A 128 -10.76 8.60 10.14
CA ALA A 128 -9.72 8.72 9.12
C ALA A 128 -8.40 9.17 9.76
N VAL A 129 -7.34 8.42 9.50
CA VAL A 129 -5.96 8.75 9.91
C VAL A 129 -5.28 9.44 8.73
N ARG A 130 -4.84 10.67 8.96
CA ARG A 130 -4.22 11.51 7.92
C ARG A 130 -3.01 12.24 8.48
N HIS A 131 -2.14 12.69 7.58
CA HIS A 131 -1.08 13.61 7.94
C HIS A 131 -1.68 15.01 8.10
N ASP A 132 -1.95 15.41 9.34
CA ASP A 132 -2.32 16.80 9.60
C ASP A 132 -1.08 17.71 9.43
N SER A 133 -1.22 18.75 8.62
CA SER A 133 -0.26 19.84 8.46
C SER A 133 -0.71 21.08 9.24
N PRO A 134 0.18 22.06 9.51
CA PRO A 134 -0.24 23.31 10.16
C PRO A 134 -1.44 23.99 9.46
N ASP A 135 -1.44 23.99 8.13
CA ASP A 135 -2.55 24.53 7.33
C ASP A 135 -3.85 23.73 7.46
N SER A 136 -3.78 22.38 7.46
CA SER A 136 -4.99 21.55 7.60
C SER A 136 -5.58 21.66 9.01
N ILE A 137 -4.73 21.76 10.03
CA ILE A 137 -5.15 22.00 11.43
C ILE A 137 -5.77 23.38 11.54
N TYR A 138 -5.15 24.42 10.97
CA TYR A 138 -5.72 25.77 10.94
C TYR A 138 -7.12 25.78 10.32
N ALA A 139 -7.29 25.18 9.15
CA ALA A 139 -8.58 25.08 8.47
C ALA A 139 -9.63 24.36 9.34
N ALA A 140 -9.27 23.23 9.95
CA ALA A 140 -10.16 22.49 10.85
C ALA A 140 -10.51 23.29 12.12
N MET A 141 -9.56 24.05 12.69
CA MET A 141 -9.82 24.93 13.83
C MET A 141 -10.76 26.08 13.47
N VAL A 142 -10.61 26.69 12.29
CA VAL A 142 -11.53 27.74 11.80
C VAL A 142 -12.95 27.19 11.66
N GLU A 143 -13.10 26.04 11.01
CA GLU A 143 -14.40 25.39 10.80
C GLU A 143 -15.09 25.05 12.14
N ARG A 144 -14.36 24.40 13.06
CA ARG A 144 -14.91 24.02 14.37
C ARG A 144 -15.20 25.22 15.26
N ALA A 145 -14.38 26.26 15.23
CA ALA A 145 -14.62 27.49 15.98
C ALA A 145 -15.86 28.23 15.46
N ALA A 146 -16.05 28.31 14.13
CA ALA A 146 -17.26 28.90 13.55
C ALA A 146 -18.53 28.13 13.96
N ALA A 147 -18.47 26.80 13.97
CA ALA A 147 -19.59 25.94 14.37
C ALA A 147 -19.93 26.06 15.88
N SER A 148 -18.98 26.45 16.72
CA SER A 148 -19.13 26.57 18.18
C SER A 148 -19.28 28.00 18.69
N GLY A 149 -19.45 28.98 17.80
CA GLY A 149 -19.67 30.39 18.18
C GLY A 149 -18.40 31.15 18.59
N ASP A 150 -17.26 30.82 17.97
CA ASP A 150 -15.93 31.41 18.21
C ASP A 150 -15.49 31.39 19.70
N PRO A 151 -15.44 30.19 20.31
CA PRO A 151 -14.98 30.07 21.69
C PRO A 151 -13.52 30.49 21.80
N ARG A 152 -13.11 30.82 23.03
CA ARG A 152 -11.68 31.02 23.30
C ARG A 152 -10.99 29.65 23.21
N VAL A 153 -10.06 29.52 22.29
CA VAL A 153 -9.26 28.31 22.12
C VAL A 153 -7.92 28.44 22.85
N VAL A 154 -7.47 27.35 23.43
CA VAL A 154 -6.14 27.21 24.04
C VAL A 154 -5.41 26.10 23.31
N VAL A 155 -4.35 26.45 22.57
CA VAL A 155 -3.51 25.50 21.85
C VAL A 155 -2.45 24.98 22.79
N THR A 156 -2.37 23.67 22.95
CA THR A 156 -1.46 23.02 23.90
C THR A 156 -0.67 21.89 23.25
N PHE A 157 0.47 21.55 23.85
CA PHE A 157 1.24 20.36 23.48
C PHE A 157 1.49 19.46 24.69
N PRO A 158 1.48 18.14 24.52
CA PRO A 158 1.70 17.20 25.61
C PRO A 158 3.19 17.14 26.00
N VAL A 159 3.44 17.10 27.30
CA VAL A 159 4.77 16.87 27.91
C VAL A 159 4.65 15.74 28.91
N GLU A 160 5.46 14.70 28.71
CA GLU A 160 5.50 13.54 29.60
C GLU A 160 6.61 13.70 30.63
N LEU A 161 6.24 13.60 31.90
CA LEU A 161 7.15 13.63 33.06
C LEU A 161 6.95 12.37 33.92
N PRO A 162 7.97 11.95 34.68
CA PRO A 162 7.78 10.95 35.73
C PRO A 162 6.64 11.34 36.67
N ALA A 163 5.84 10.37 37.13
CA ALA A 163 4.75 10.65 38.08
C ALA A 163 5.25 11.25 39.42
N THR A 164 6.53 11.01 39.75
CA THR A 164 7.19 11.55 40.95
C THR A 164 7.59 13.02 40.85
N THR A 165 7.46 13.65 39.67
CA THR A 165 7.86 15.05 39.49
C THR A 165 6.94 15.98 40.29
N THR A 166 7.57 16.79 41.15
CA THR A 166 6.91 17.73 42.05
C THR A 166 6.43 18.99 41.30
N ALA A 167 5.49 19.72 41.90
CA ALA A 167 4.97 20.96 41.30
C ALA A 167 6.06 22.04 41.13
N GLU A 168 7.04 22.09 42.02
CA GLU A 168 8.18 23.02 41.93
C GLU A 168 9.06 22.69 40.73
N GLU A 169 9.38 21.40 40.51
CA GLU A 169 10.16 20.93 39.36
C GLU A 169 9.43 21.21 38.03
N VAL A 170 8.11 20.99 37.98
CA VAL A 170 7.29 21.36 36.80
C VAL A 170 7.38 22.86 36.53
N THR A 171 7.25 23.69 37.56
CA THR A 171 7.28 25.16 37.43
C THR A 171 8.65 25.64 36.97
N GLN A 172 9.72 25.07 37.52
CA GLN A 172 11.09 25.37 37.12
C GLN A 172 11.34 24.96 35.67
N TRP A 173 10.85 23.79 35.25
CA TRP A 173 10.96 23.31 33.88
C TRP A 173 10.21 24.19 32.89
N LEU A 174 8.98 24.61 33.22
CA LEU A 174 8.17 25.53 32.40
C LEU A 174 8.93 26.84 32.18
N SER A 175 9.40 27.45 33.28
CA SER A 175 10.16 28.70 33.25
C SER A 175 11.42 28.59 32.37
N ALA A 176 12.22 27.53 32.57
CA ALA A 176 13.41 27.28 31.78
C ALA A 176 13.10 27.02 30.28
N SER A 177 11.92 26.49 29.97
CA SER A 177 11.47 26.19 28.62
C SER A 177 10.75 27.35 27.93
N GLY A 178 10.57 28.49 28.61
CA GLY A 178 9.88 29.68 28.10
C GLY A 178 8.36 29.60 28.16
N PHE A 179 7.81 28.66 28.93
CA PHE A 179 6.36 28.49 29.14
C PHE A 179 5.99 28.84 30.57
N THR A 180 4.73 29.20 30.80
CA THR A 180 4.26 29.64 32.12
C THR A 180 3.01 28.94 32.60
N ARG A 181 2.33 28.18 31.73
CA ARG A 181 1.00 27.64 32.01
C ARG A 181 0.83 26.21 31.52
N VAL A 182 0.14 25.43 32.34
CA VAL A 182 -0.41 24.12 32.03
C VAL A 182 -1.93 24.26 31.99
N GLN A 183 -2.56 23.73 30.96
CA GLN A 183 -4.01 23.74 30.77
C GLN A 183 -4.69 22.56 31.47
N ALA A 184 -4.06 21.38 31.39
CA ALA A 184 -4.56 20.15 31.99
C ALA A 184 -3.41 19.21 32.37
N GLU A 185 -3.66 18.35 33.35
CA GLU A 185 -2.75 17.30 33.79
C GLU A 185 -3.53 15.98 33.82
N ARG A 186 -2.92 14.91 33.31
CA ARG A 186 -3.47 13.55 33.38
C ARG A 186 -2.37 12.54 33.70
N GLU A 187 -2.71 11.48 34.43
CA GLU A 187 -1.81 10.34 34.59
C GLU A 187 -2.11 9.27 33.54
N VAL A 188 -1.06 8.73 32.93
CA VAL A 188 -1.14 7.68 31.92
C VAL A 188 -0.26 6.51 32.37
N ALA A 189 -0.84 5.31 32.38
CA ALA A 189 -0.10 4.09 32.65
C ALA A 189 0.79 3.76 31.45
N THR A 190 2.10 3.63 31.66
CA THR A 190 3.04 3.18 30.63
C THR A 190 3.71 1.87 31.07
N PRO A 191 4.27 1.06 30.14
CA PRO A 191 5.01 -0.15 30.49
C PRO A 191 6.18 0.10 31.46
N THR A 192 6.72 1.32 31.47
CA THR A 192 7.83 1.75 32.33
C THR A 192 7.37 2.39 33.66
N GLY A 193 6.08 2.36 33.97
CA GLY A 193 5.47 2.97 35.16
C GLY A 193 4.48 4.09 34.83
N PRO A 194 3.75 4.62 35.83
CA PRO A 194 2.85 5.74 35.62
C PRO A 194 3.64 7.01 35.22
N ARG A 195 3.12 7.73 34.23
CA ARG A 195 3.65 9.02 33.79
C ARG A 195 2.60 10.09 33.95
N LYS A 196 3.05 11.29 34.27
CA LYS A 196 2.25 12.50 34.27
C LYS A 196 2.36 13.16 32.91
N VAL A 197 1.23 13.43 32.27
CA VAL A 197 1.16 14.14 30.99
C VAL A 197 0.54 15.50 31.21
N LEU A 198 1.32 16.53 30.93
CA LEU A 198 0.92 17.93 31.04
C LEU A 198 0.60 18.47 29.65
N ASP A 199 -0.55 19.11 29.50
CA ASP A 199 -0.86 19.87 28.30
C ASP A 199 -0.44 21.33 28.51
N VAL A 200 0.75 21.67 28.01
CA VAL A 200 1.39 22.98 28.20
C VAL A 200 0.86 23.95 27.17
N VAL A 201 0.53 25.17 27.60
CA VAL A 201 -0.07 26.19 26.73
C VAL A 201 0.98 26.77 25.79
N ALA A 202 0.78 26.62 24.48
CA ALA A 202 1.55 27.30 23.45
C ALA A 202 1.01 28.72 23.22
N ASP A 203 -0.29 28.87 22.99
CA ASP A 203 -0.96 30.18 22.85
C ASP A 203 -2.47 30.05 23.12
N ARG A 204 -3.15 31.19 23.26
CA ARG A 204 -4.60 31.29 23.49
C ARG A 204 -5.19 32.50 22.76
N PHE A 205 -6.27 32.28 22.02
CA PHE A 205 -6.92 33.33 21.24
C PHE A 205 -8.38 32.94 20.92
N ARG A 206 -9.10 33.84 20.26
CA ARG A 206 -10.34 33.53 19.55
C ARG A 206 -10.03 33.50 18.06
N MET A 207 -10.60 32.55 17.32
CA MET A 207 -10.24 32.35 15.91
C MET A 207 -10.63 33.55 15.06
N ALA A 208 -11.78 34.19 15.33
CA ALA A 208 -12.25 35.33 14.53
C ALA A 208 -11.37 36.58 14.65
N GLY A 209 -10.64 36.74 15.76
CA GLY A 209 -9.79 37.92 16.02
C GLY A 209 -8.29 37.66 15.90
N ALA A 210 -7.88 36.43 15.62
CA ALA A 210 -6.46 36.06 15.54
C ALA A 210 -5.94 36.18 14.11
N GLU A 211 -4.78 36.81 13.95
CA GLU A 211 -4.08 36.79 12.66
C GLU A 211 -3.62 35.37 12.32
N ARG A 212 -3.79 34.98 11.06
CA ARG A 212 -3.43 33.64 10.57
C ARG A 212 -2.00 33.26 10.91
N VAL A 213 -1.05 34.19 10.79
CA VAL A 213 0.38 33.96 11.08
C VAL A 213 0.57 33.52 12.52
N ARG A 214 -0.03 34.23 13.49
CA ARG A 214 0.05 33.88 14.91
C ARG A 214 -0.53 32.49 15.20
N VAL A 215 -1.66 32.15 14.58
CA VAL A 215 -2.27 30.83 14.79
C VAL A 215 -1.37 29.71 14.26
N LEU A 216 -0.77 29.90 13.08
CA LEU A 216 0.17 28.94 12.51
C LEU A 216 1.43 28.79 13.36
N GLU A 217 2.01 29.88 13.85
CA GLU A 217 3.17 29.84 14.76
C GLU A 217 2.87 29.04 16.04
N ALA A 218 1.66 29.22 16.60
CA ALA A 218 1.21 28.45 17.76
C ALA A 218 1.05 26.96 17.45
N ILE A 219 0.47 26.61 16.29
CA ILE A 219 0.32 25.23 15.82
C ILE A 219 1.69 24.59 15.60
N GLU A 220 2.59 25.26 14.87
CA GLU A 220 3.94 24.76 14.60
C GLU A 220 4.74 24.56 15.89
N THR A 221 4.65 25.51 16.83
CA THR A 221 5.28 25.39 18.13
C THR A 221 4.74 24.19 18.90
N ALA A 222 3.41 24.03 18.94
CA ALA A 222 2.77 22.92 19.63
C ALA A 222 3.15 21.56 19.00
N LEU A 223 3.11 21.43 17.68
CA LEU A 223 3.55 20.21 16.99
C LEU A 223 5.02 19.91 17.26
N LYS A 224 5.90 20.92 17.17
CA LYS A 224 7.35 20.73 17.37
C LYS A 224 7.67 20.29 18.80
N ARG A 225 7.01 20.88 19.80
CA ARG A 225 7.25 20.57 21.22
C ARG A 225 6.52 19.31 21.67
N GLY A 226 5.36 19.00 21.10
CA GLY A 226 4.52 17.85 21.43
C GLY A 226 4.84 16.56 20.68
N ALA A 227 6.02 16.45 20.06
CA ALA A 227 6.42 15.32 19.22
C ALA A 227 5.41 15.00 18.10
N GLY A 228 4.90 16.05 17.46
CA GLY A 228 3.91 15.97 16.39
C GLY A 228 2.47 15.88 16.87
N ARG A 229 2.19 16.04 18.17
CA ARG A 229 0.83 16.02 18.74
C ARG A 229 0.48 17.39 19.31
N LEU A 230 -0.77 17.80 19.15
CA LEU A 230 -1.32 18.95 19.88
C LEU A 230 -2.78 18.70 20.26
N THR A 231 -3.22 19.42 21.28
CA THR A 231 -4.61 19.44 21.73
C THR A 231 -5.07 20.89 21.75
N VAL A 232 -6.29 21.14 21.29
CA VAL A 232 -6.94 22.45 21.38
C VAL A 232 -8.12 22.33 22.31
N TYR A 233 -8.14 23.16 23.35
CA TYR A 233 -9.26 23.28 24.27
C TYR A 233 -10.12 24.45 23.84
N ALA A 234 -11.31 24.16 23.30
CA ALA A 234 -12.34 25.16 23.06
C ALA A 234 -13.12 25.38 24.37
N LEU A 235 -12.82 26.49 25.04
CA LEU A 235 -13.40 26.80 26.35
C LEU A 235 -14.89 27.10 26.22
N ALA A 236 -15.69 26.53 27.12
CA ALA A 236 -17.12 26.79 27.20
C ALA A 236 -17.42 28.28 27.49
N ALA A 237 -18.59 28.74 27.05
CA ALA A 237 -19.04 30.11 27.30
C ALA A 237 -19.34 30.38 28.78
N GLU A 238 -19.74 29.35 29.53
CA GLU A 238 -20.01 29.42 30.97
C GLU A 238 -18.76 29.06 31.79
N GLU A 239 -18.51 29.80 32.87
CA GLU A 239 -17.41 29.52 33.80
C GLU A 239 -17.62 28.13 34.44
N GLY A 240 -16.66 27.22 34.22
CA GLY A 240 -16.71 25.85 34.74
C GLY A 240 -17.29 24.80 33.77
N GLY A 241 -17.72 25.19 32.58
CA GLY A 241 -18.15 24.24 31.54
C GLY A 241 -16.99 23.36 31.06
N VAL A 242 -17.30 22.10 30.72
CA VAL A 242 -16.32 21.16 30.16
C VAL A 242 -15.91 21.68 28.78
N PRO A 243 -14.60 21.90 28.53
CA PRO A 243 -14.14 22.36 27.22
C PRO A 243 -14.34 21.26 26.17
N ASP A 244 -14.67 21.66 24.95
CA ASP A 244 -14.61 20.76 23.80
C ASP A 244 -13.15 20.57 23.38
N ILE A 245 -12.74 19.32 23.15
CA ILE A 245 -11.34 18.95 22.98
C ILE A 245 -11.10 18.53 21.53
N TRP A 246 -10.24 19.25 20.83
CA TRP A 246 -9.85 18.92 19.47
C TRP A 246 -8.40 18.46 19.45
N LYS A 247 -8.19 17.18 19.17
CA LYS A 247 -6.84 16.60 19.11
C LYS A 247 -6.39 16.49 17.66
N PHE A 248 -5.11 16.78 17.43
CA PHE A 248 -4.49 16.71 16.12
C PHE A 248 -3.11 16.06 16.22
N SER A 249 -2.68 15.41 15.15
CA SER A 249 -1.33 14.85 15.09
C SER A 249 -0.75 14.77 13.69
N THR A 250 0.54 15.05 13.56
CA THR A 250 1.31 14.84 12.34
C THR A 250 1.65 13.36 12.16
N GLY A 251 1.72 12.91 10.90
CA GLY A 251 2.04 11.52 10.56
C GLY A 251 0.80 10.62 10.54
N LEU A 252 0.99 9.34 10.23
CA LEU A 252 -0.07 8.34 10.31
C LEU A 252 -0.32 7.96 11.78
N HIS A 253 -1.02 8.82 12.50
CA HIS A 253 -1.32 8.65 13.91
C HIS A 253 -2.76 9.07 14.20
N CYS A 254 -3.49 8.29 14.98
CA CYS A 254 -4.82 8.66 15.44
C CYS A 254 -4.70 9.39 16.80
N PRO A 255 -5.06 10.67 16.89
CA PRO A 255 -4.92 11.43 18.13
C PRO A 255 -5.95 11.04 19.21
N GLU A 256 -7.00 10.31 18.83
CA GLU A 256 -8.02 9.82 19.78
C GLU A 256 -7.62 8.50 20.46
N SER A 257 -7.07 7.55 19.70
CA SER A 257 -6.65 6.23 20.22
C SER A 257 -5.17 6.15 20.60
N ASP A 258 -4.37 7.18 20.26
CA ASP A 258 -2.90 7.21 20.40
C ASP A 258 -2.20 6.05 19.65
N ILE A 259 -2.82 5.55 18.57
CA ILE A 259 -2.26 4.48 17.72
C ILE A 259 -1.51 5.11 16.55
N ARG A 260 -0.25 4.71 16.39
CA ARG A 260 0.58 5.02 15.22
C ARG A 260 0.54 3.88 14.21
N TYR A 261 0.48 4.25 12.94
CA TYR A 261 0.50 3.37 11.78
C TYR A 261 1.78 3.61 10.96
N SER A 262 2.19 2.59 10.21
CA SER A 262 3.31 2.65 9.27
C SER A 262 2.84 3.09 7.89
N ASP A 263 3.74 3.65 7.10
CA ASP A 263 3.49 3.90 5.68
C ASP A 263 3.09 2.59 4.98
N PRO A 264 2.03 2.62 4.14
CA PRO A 264 1.55 1.43 3.47
C PRO A 264 2.53 0.99 2.38
N ILE A 265 2.90 -0.29 2.41
CA ILE A 265 3.68 -0.93 1.34
C ILE A 265 2.88 -2.06 0.69
N PRO A 266 3.09 -2.36 -0.60
CA PRO A 266 2.29 -3.38 -1.30
C PRO A 266 2.27 -4.76 -0.61
N SER A 267 3.35 -5.14 0.07
CA SER A 267 3.43 -6.42 0.79
C SER A 267 2.49 -6.49 2.01
N MET A 268 2.04 -5.36 2.56
CA MET A 268 1.02 -5.33 3.63
C MET A 268 -0.36 -5.77 3.14
N PHE A 269 -0.59 -5.74 1.83
CA PHE A 269 -1.85 -6.17 1.21
C PHE A 269 -1.74 -7.57 0.59
N SER A 270 -0.78 -8.38 1.06
CA SER A 270 -0.66 -9.80 0.72
C SER A 270 -1.24 -10.68 1.82
N PHE A 271 -1.82 -11.81 1.43
CA PHE A 271 -2.32 -12.88 2.31
C PHE A 271 -1.39 -14.10 2.28
#